data_AF-A0A4V2Y1S6-F1
#
_entry.id   AF-A0A4V2Y1S6-F1
#
_cell.length_a   1.000
_cell.length_b   1.000
_cell.length_c   1.000
_cell.angle_alpha   90.00
_cell.angle_beta   90.00
_cell.angle_gamma   90.00
#
_symmetry.space_group_name_H-M   'P 1'
#
loop_
_entity.id
_entity.type
_entity.pdbx_description
1 polymer ?
#
loop_
_entity_poly.entity_id
_entity_poly.type
_entity_poly.pdbx_seq_one_letter_code
_entity_poly.pdbx_strand_id
1 'polypeptide(L)'
;MDRVRAIADVVLYEGHELWPSRRSTPSTGQRWTIDGVYPRPYAELVGDRWTACAEFLMEGSPEADVEVTLRFLHAVHRQAMDGDAPVDDVLAGGGIRETRREAREREITGGRVPVARLLRSPVRIPVAVAAGTDEEDLGGGARFLRLWHRVDGTVEVSAAAVGDGVVRLRVEVVNTGRAEDRDEAVQAGMMCAHVVVRARGAAFVSPGDPPERLAGAAAECASDGLWPVLAGAPGRYDTVLAAPVVLYDWPQVAPEGSVFDGTGAGRLLVRDVLGLGAQERRETAAAGEALMGGDAR
;
A
#
# COMPACT_ATOMS: atom_id res chain seq x y z
N MET A 1 20.54 1.60 -4.04
CA MET A 1 19.20 1.74 -3.45
C MET A 1 18.24 0.94 -4.32
N ASP A 2 17.43 0.05 -3.73
CA ASP A 2 16.39 -0.66 -4.47
C ASP A 2 15.29 0.34 -4.87
N ARG A 3 15.11 0.58 -6.18
CA ARG A 3 14.12 1.54 -6.70
C ARG A 3 12.70 1.16 -6.31
N VAL A 4 12.40 -0.13 -6.30
CA VAL A 4 11.08 -0.64 -5.92
C VAL A 4 10.82 -0.32 -4.46
N ARG A 5 11.84 -0.51 -3.61
CA ARG A 5 11.76 -0.14 -2.19
C ARG A 5 11.53 1.35 -1.99
N ALA A 6 12.25 2.21 -2.71
CA ALA A 6 12.07 3.66 -2.61
C ALA A 6 10.63 4.11 -2.91
N ILE A 7 10.01 3.55 -3.96
CA ILE A 7 8.60 3.82 -4.29
C ILE A 7 7.66 3.26 -3.22
N ALA A 8 7.89 2.02 -2.82
CA ALA A 8 7.10 1.37 -1.78
C ALA A 8 7.15 2.15 -0.44
N ASP A 9 8.30 2.76 -0.11
CA ASP A 9 8.45 3.63 1.05
C ASP A 9 7.59 4.89 0.87
N VAL A 10 7.63 5.56 -0.29
CA VAL A 10 6.77 6.73 -0.56
C VAL A 10 5.28 6.37 -0.46
N VAL A 11 4.86 5.23 -1.01
CA VAL A 11 3.48 4.73 -0.90
C VAL A 11 3.05 4.53 0.56
N LEU A 12 3.95 4.05 1.42
CA LEU A 12 3.67 3.93 2.86
C LEU A 12 3.52 5.29 3.52
N TYR A 13 4.43 6.23 3.24
CA TYR A 13 4.54 7.48 4.00
C TYR A 13 3.62 8.60 3.51
N GLU A 14 3.36 8.73 2.21
CA GLU A 14 2.32 9.68 1.71
C GLU A 14 0.93 9.26 2.21
N GLY A 15 0.68 7.95 2.36
CA GLY A 15 -0.53 7.46 3.03
C GLY A 15 -0.56 7.76 4.54
N HIS A 16 0.60 7.88 5.19
CA HIS A 16 0.72 8.17 6.63
C HIS A 16 0.47 9.64 6.96
N GLU A 17 0.83 10.62 6.12
CA GLU A 17 0.60 12.05 6.42
C GLU A 17 -0.90 12.38 6.70
N LEU A 18 -1.81 11.48 6.29
CA LEU A 18 -3.25 11.55 6.52
C LEU A 18 -3.71 10.92 7.86
N TRP A 19 -2.80 10.34 8.66
CA TRP A 19 -3.10 9.74 9.95
C TRP A 19 -3.02 10.77 11.10
N PRO A 20 -4.05 10.90 11.96
CA PRO A 20 -3.99 11.81 13.09
C PRO A 20 -3.01 11.29 14.14
N SER A 21 -1.92 12.02 14.28
CA SER A 21 -0.86 11.76 15.25
C SER A 21 -1.15 12.31 16.65
N ARG A 22 -2.26 13.06 16.84
CA ARG A 22 -2.61 13.72 18.12
C ARG A 22 -3.97 13.26 18.65
N ARG A 23 -4.05 12.98 19.95
CA ARG A 23 -5.29 12.66 20.68
C ARG A 23 -6.30 13.82 20.76
N SER A 24 -5.89 15.06 20.49
CA SER A 24 -6.63 16.26 20.94
C SER A 24 -7.41 17.01 19.87
N THR A 25 -7.43 16.57 18.61
CA THR A 25 -8.24 17.21 17.57
C THR A 25 -9.39 16.29 17.16
N PRO A 26 -10.65 16.58 17.55
CA PRO A 26 -11.79 16.02 16.86
C PRO A 26 -11.81 16.70 15.49
N SER A 27 -11.10 16.13 14.52
CA SER A 27 -11.23 16.56 13.14
C SER A 27 -12.63 16.15 12.69
N THR A 28 -13.45 17.18 12.53
CA THR A 28 -14.76 17.24 11.89
C THR A 28 -15.00 16.07 10.91
N GLY A 29 -15.81 15.10 11.33
CA GLY A 29 -16.85 14.35 10.60
C GLY A 29 -16.73 14.00 9.11
N GLN A 30 -15.57 14.08 8.45
CA GLN A 30 -15.44 13.84 7.01
C GLN A 30 -14.20 12.99 6.71
N ARG A 31 -14.47 11.77 6.24
CA ARG A 31 -13.60 10.86 5.47
C ARG A 31 -12.23 10.55 6.08
N TRP A 32 -12.24 9.74 7.14
CA TRP A 32 -11.07 8.98 7.57
C TRP A 32 -11.07 7.65 6.83
N THR A 33 -10.47 7.58 5.64
CA THR A 33 -10.21 6.30 4.98
C THR A 33 -8.75 6.30 4.57
N ILE A 34 -7.89 5.95 5.53
CA ILE A 34 -6.66 5.26 5.15
C ILE A 34 -7.12 3.97 4.48
N ASP A 35 -6.79 3.77 3.21
CA ASP A 35 -6.94 2.48 2.54
C ASP A 35 -6.14 1.45 3.35
N GLY A 36 -6.85 0.77 4.23
CA GLY A 36 -6.34 -0.18 5.19
C GLY A 36 -7.19 -1.44 5.13
N VAL A 37 -6.56 -2.57 5.38
CA VAL A 37 -7.23 -3.86 5.47
C VAL A 37 -7.44 -4.18 6.95
N TYR A 38 -8.68 -4.04 7.41
CA TYR A 38 -9.07 -4.15 8.82
C TYR A 38 -9.74 -5.50 9.14
N PRO A 39 -9.80 -5.91 10.43
CA PRO A 39 -10.54 -7.09 10.84
C PRO A 39 -11.97 -7.11 10.28
N ARG A 40 -12.36 -8.23 9.66
CA ARG A 40 -13.62 -8.36 8.92
C ARG A 40 -14.89 -7.88 9.67
N PRO A 41 -15.14 -8.28 10.93
CA PRO A 41 -16.35 -7.84 11.63
C PRO A 41 -16.46 -6.32 11.78
N TYR A 42 -15.33 -5.64 12.00
CA TYR A 42 -15.27 -4.18 12.08
C TYR A 42 -15.48 -3.57 10.68
N ALA A 43 -14.76 -4.07 9.68
CA ALA A 43 -14.81 -3.55 8.33
C ALA A 43 -16.24 -3.59 7.73
N GLU A 44 -16.94 -4.71 7.89
CA GLU A 44 -18.33 -4.88 7.44
C GLU A 44 -19.29 -3.91 8.17
N LEU A 45 -19.04 -3.59 9.44
CA LEU A 45 -19.88 -2.68 10.22
C LEU A 45 -19.78 -1.22 9.75
N VAL A 46 -18.58 -0.76 9.40
CA VAL A 46 -18.31 0.64 9.07
C VAL A 46 -18.18 0.91 7.56
N GLY A 47 -18.23 -0.13 6.74
CA GLY A 47 -18.06 -0.03 5.28
C GLY A 47 -16.59 0.10 4.84
N ASP A 48 -15.65 -0.28 5.70
CA ASP A 48 -14.22 -0.35 5.38
C ASP A 48 -13.86 -1.69 4.70
N ARG A 49 -12.62 -1.80 4.24
CA ARG A 49 -12.09 -2.99 3.58
C ARG A 49 -11.52 -4.00 4.59
N TRP A 50 -11.83 -5.28 4.38
CA TRP A 50 -11.15 -6.41 5.05
C TRP A 50 -10.37 -7.29 4.07
N THR A 51 -10.49 -6.99 2.78
CA THR A 51 -9.68 -7.55 1.70
C THR A 51 -9.17 -6.45 0.79
N ALA A 52 -8.06 -6.72 0.10
CA ALA A 52 -7.61 -5.94 -1.04
C ALA A 52 -6.98 -6.89 -2.07
N CYS A 53 -7.24 -6.68 -3.36
CA CYS A 53 -6.89 -7.61 -4.42
C CYS A 53 -6.39 -6.89 -5.67
N ALA A 54 -5.39 -7.48 -6.32
CA ALA A 54 -4.97 -7.09 -7.66
C ALA A 54 -4.81 -8.33 -8.56
N GLU A 55 -5.26 -8.21 -9.80
CA GLU A 55 -5.00 -9.15 -10.88
C GLU A 55 -4.16 -8.51 -11.98
N PHE A 56 -3.24 -9.27 -12.54
CA PHE A 56 -2.37 -8.82 -13.63
C PHE A 56 -1.85 -10.01 -14.42
N LEU A 57 -1.45 -9.76 -15.66
CA LEU A 57 -0.99 -10.80 -16.57
C LEU A 57 0.52 -11.00 -16.48
N MET A 58 0.94 -12.23 -16.76
CA MET A 58 2.33 -12.63 -16.84
C MET A 58 2.52 -13.61 -18.01
N GLU A 59 3.55 -13.37 -18.80
CA GLU A 59 4.03 -14.24 -19.87
C GLU A 59 5.26 -15.01 -19.38
N GLY A 60 5.26 -16.33 -19.51
CA GLY A 60 6.42 -17.11 -19.14
C GLY A 60 6.20 -18.61 -19.10
N SER A 61 7.30 -19.33 -18.90
CA SER A 61 7.25 -20.78 -18.73
C SER A 61 6.49 -21.16 -17.45
N PRO A 62 5.78 -22.30 -17.41
CA PRO A 62 5.25 -22.87 -16.17
C PRO A 62 6.33 -23.12 -15.09
N GLU A 63 7.60 -23.21 -15.48
CA GLU A 63 8.76 -23.34 -14.58
C GLU A 63 9.19 -22.02 -13.95
N ALA A 64 8.65 -20.88 -14.38
CA ALA A 64 8.91 -19.60 -13.75
C ALA A 64 8.42 -19.59 -12.31
N ASP A 65 9.08 -18.81 -11.47
CA ASP A 65 8.71 -18.61 -10.07
C ASP A 65 8.23 -17.19 -9.84
N VAL A 66 7.30 -17.02 -8.91
CA VAL A 66 6.94 -15.72 -8.34
C VAL A 66 7.24 -15.67 -6.85
N GLU A 67 7.67 -14.51 -6.37
CA GLU A 67 7.86 -14.20 -4.96
C GLU A 67 7.02 -12.97 -4.61
N VAL A 68 6.26 -13.08 -3.52
CA VAL A 68 5.30 -12.05 -3.10
C VAL A 68 5.75 -11.47 -1.77
N THR A 69 5.82 -10.14 -1.70
CA THR A 69 6.12 -9.39 -0.49
C THR A 69 4.99 -8.42 -0.19
N LEU A 70 4.33 -8.58 0.95
CA LEU A 70 3.37 -7.61 1.49
C LEU A 70 4.11 -6.64 2.39
N ARG A 71 3.85 -5.35 2.24
CA ARG A 71 4.27 -4.30 3.17
C ARG A 71 3.08 -3.47 3.61
N PHE A 72 3.09 -3.04 4.86
CA PHE A 72 2.04 -2.21 5.45
C PHE A 72 2.55 -1.45 6.66
N LEU A 73 1.80 -0.41 7.04
CA LEU A 73 1.95 0.29 8.30
C LEU A 73 1.07 -0.34 9.38
N HIS A 74 1.66 -0.58 10.54
CA HIS A 74 1.01 -1.11 11.73
C HIS A 74 1.04 -0.05 12.83
N ALA A 75 -0.12 0.28 13.39
CA ALA A 75 -0.20 1.25 14.48
C ALA A 75 0.52 0.75 15.74
N VAL A 76 1.32 1.63 16.33
CA VAL A 76 2.05 1.43 17.58
C VAL A 76 1.69 2.57 18.53
N HIS A 77 1.28 2.24 19.75
CA HIS A 77 1.11 3.24 20.80
C HIS A 77 2.44 3.46 21.51
N ARG A 78 3.02 4.66 21.37
CA ARG A 78 4.21 5.06 22.14
C ARG A 78 3.76 5.84 23.36
N GLN A 79 3.86 5.21 24.52
CA GLN A 79 3.57 5.79 25.83
C GLN A 79 4.83 6.39 26.43
N ALA A 80 4.81 7.67 26.79
CA ALA A 80 5.80 8.29 27.66
C ALA A 80 5.57 7.84 29.11
N MET A 81 6.66 7.51 29.79
CA MET A 81 6.67 7.04 31.18
C MET A 81 7.61 7.92 32.00
N ASP A 82 7.18 8.31 33.20
CA ASP A 82 8.01 8.92 34.24
C ASP A 82 8.13 7.92 35.40
N GLY A 83 9.29 7.26 35.50
CA GLY A 83 9.42 6.03 36.27
C GLY A 83 8.47 4.96 35.72
N ASP A 84 7.56 4.47 36.57
CA ASP A 84 6.53 3.49 36.19
C ASP A 84 5.16 4.11 35.90
N ALA A 85 5.04 5.44 35.99
CA ALA A 85 3.79 6.15 35.73
C ALA A 85 3.67 6.51 34.24
N PRO A 86 2.58 6.08 33.54
CA PRO A 86 2.30 6.58 32.20
C PRO A 86 1.86 8.05 32.25
N VAL A 87 2.47 8.90 31.42
CA VAL A 87 2.20 10.34 31.35
C VAL A 87 1.91 10.80 29.91
N ASP A 88 1.21 11.92 29.75
CA ASP A 88 0.95 12.47 28.42
C ASP A 88 2.21 13.05 27.78
N ASP A 89 3.10 13.62 28.59
CA ASP A 89 4.42 14.08 28.17
C ASP A 89 5.44 14.02 29.32
N VAL A 90 6.74 13.96 28.97
CA VAL A 90 7.85 13.96 29.92
C VAL A 90 9.01 14.81 29.42
N LEU A 91 9.71 15.50 30.31
CA LEU A 91 10.92 16.24 29.98
C LEU A 91 12.12 15.29 29.96
N ALA A 92 12.68 15.03 28.78
CA ALA A 92 13.87 14.19 28.64
C ALA A 92 14.76 14.66 27.49
N GLY A 93 16.08 14.49 27.64
CA GLY A 93 17.05 14.89 26.61
C GLY A 93 16.89 16.34 26.13
N GLY A 94 16.63 17.28 27.05
CA GLY A 94 16.52 18.71 26.74
C GLY A 94 15.23 19.17 26.06
N GLY A 95 14.18 18.33 25.99
CA GLY A 95 12.88 18.74 25.45
C GLY A 95 11.71 17.87 25.90
N ILE A 96 10.50 18.31 25.55
CA ILE A 96 9.26 17.58 25.84
C ILE A 96 9.16 16.35 24.93
N ARG A 97 8.73 15.22 25.49
CA ARG A 97 8.53 13.94 24.81
C ARG A 97 7.09 13.47 25.03
N GLU A 98 6.30 13.52 23.96
CA GLU A 98 4.85 13.25 24.02
C GLU A 98 4.51 11.79 23.78
N THR A 99 3.50 11.31 24.51
CA THR A 99 2.73 10.09 24.21
C THR A 99 1.96 10.28 22.92
N ARG A 100 2.15 9.37 21.96
CA ARG A 100 1.46 9.45 20.67
C ARG A 100 1.31 8.09 20.01
N ARG A 101 0.45 8.04 18.99
CA ARG A 101 0.43 6.93 18.04
C ARG A 101 1.51 7.12 16.98
N GLU A 102 2.13 6.02 16.60
CA GLU A 102 3.13 5.93 15.55
C GLU A 102 2.73 4.82 14.57
N ALA A 103 3.34 4.83 13.40
CA ALA A 103 3.26 3.72 12.47
C ALA A 103 4.60 3.00 12.40
N ARG A 104 4.58 1.67 12.45
CA ARG A 104 5.73 0.81 12.22
C ARG A 104 5.53 0.02 10.94
N GLU A 105 6.53 0.07 10.07
CA GLU A 105 6.54 -0.76 8.87
C GLU A 105 6.60 -2.25 9.24
N ARG A 106 5.80 -3.04 8.54
CA ARG A 106 5.84 -4.50 8.56
C ARG A 106 6.04 -5.00 7.14
N GLU A 107 6.87 -6.02 7.00
CA GLU A 107 7.20 -6.67 5.73
C GLU A 107 7.06 -8.19 5.90
N ILE A 108 6.28 -8.82 5.03
CA ILE A 108 6.04 -10.26 5.01
C ILE A 108 6.35 -10.77 3.61
N THR A 109 7.43 -11.52 3.49
CA THR A 109 7.87 -12.11 2.21
C THR A 109 7.60 -13.61 2.21
N GLY A 110 6.85 -14.07 1.20
CA GLY A 110 6.68 -15.48 0.92
C GLY A 110 7.93 -16.09 0.27
N GLY A 111 8.02 -17.43 0.28
CA GLY A 111 9.01 -18.12 -0.55
C GLY A 111 8.66 -18.04 -2.03
N ARG A 112 9.61 -18.44 -2.89
CA ARG A 112 9.37 -18.60 -4.33
C ARG A 112 8.37 -19.71 -4.58
N VAL A 113 7.36 -19.40 -5.41
CA VAL A 113 6.31 -20.34 -5.79
C VAL A 113 6.35 -20.53 -7.31
N PRO A 114 6.53 -21.77 -7.79
CA PRO A 114 6.44 -22.06 -9.21
C PRO A 114 5.03 -21.75 -9.75
N VAL A 115 4.94 -21.17 -10.93
CA VAL A 115 3.66 -20.82 -11.57
C VAL A 115 2.82 -22.07 -11.82
N ALA A 116 3.45 -23.19 -12.19
CA ALA A 116 2.79 -24.48 -12.29
C ALA A 116 2.08 -24.91 -10.99
N ARG A 117 2.58 -24.51 -9.81
CA ARG A 117 1.93 -24.79 -8.52
C ARG A 117 0.68 -23.93 -8.34
N LEU A 118 0.74 -22.65 -8.69
CA LEU A 118 -0.35 -21.70 -8.58
C LEU A 118 -1.51 -22.02 -9.53
N LEU A 119 -1.21 -22.54 -10.72
CA LEU A 119 -2.22 -23.01 -11.68
C LEU A 119 -3.03 -24.21 -11.17
N ARG A 120 -2.50 -24.99 -10.21
CA ARG A 120 -3.20 -26.15 -9.63
C ARG A 120 -4.01 -25.79 -8.41
N SER A 121 -3.48 -24.93 -7.54
CA SER A 121 -4.25 -24.38 -6.43
C SER A 121 -3.62 -23.09 -5.91
N PRO A 122 -4.42 -22.24 -5.25
CA PRO A 122 -3.90 -21.10 -4.52
C PRO A 122 -2.86 -21.51 -3.46
N VAL A 123 -1.93 -20.60 -3.19
CA VAL A 123 -0.95 -20.67 -2.11
C VAL A 123 -1.22 -19.52 -1.13
N ARG A 124 -1.20 -19.83 0.16
CA ARG A 124 -1.44 -18.85 1.24
C ARG A 124 -0.15 -18.59 2.01
N ILE A 125 0.20 -17.33 2.15
CA ILE A 125 1.30 -16.85 2.97
C ILE A 125 0.68 -16.24 4.23
N PRO A 126 0.97 -16.77 5.44
CA PRO A 126 0.40 -16.23 6.66
C PRO A 126 1.02 -14.86 6.99
N VAL A 127 0.17 -13.91 7.38
CA VAL A 127 0.56 -12.66 8.02
C VAL A 127 0.29 -12.83 9.50
N ALA A 128 1.35 -12.89 10.31
CA ALA A 128 1.24 -13.09 11.75
C ALA A 128 2.23 -12.19 12.48
N VAL A 129 1.75 -11.03 12.93
CA VAL A 129 2.50 -10.14 13.82
C VAL A 129 1.98 -10.35 15.24
N ALA A 130 2.80 -10.91 16.11
CA ALA A 130 2.44 -11.05 17.52
C ALA A 130 2.31 -9.67 18.19
N ALA A 131 1.40 -9.57 19.15
CA ALA A 131 1.36 -8.44 20.07
C ALA A 131 2.70 -8.35 20.83
N GLY A 132 3.14 -7.15 21.13
CA GLY A 132 4.43 -6.97 21.77
C GLY A 132 4.67 -5.56 22.27
N THR A 133 5.79 -5.45 22.98
CA THR A 133 6.25 -4.19 23.54
C THR A 133 7.72 -3.96 23.19
N ASP A 134 8.13 -2.70 23.23
CA ASP A 134 9.52 -2.26 23.06
C ASP A 134 9.76 -1.06 23.97
N GLU A 135 10.91 -1.03 24.66
CA GLU A 135 11.25 0.03 25.61
C GLU A 135 12.49 0.80 25.16
N GLU A 136 12.42 2.12 25.25
CA GLU A 136 13.53 3.03 24.96
C GLU A 136 13.77 3.96 26.14
N ASP A 137 14.95 3.86 26.75
CA ASP A 137 15.37 4.73 27.86
C ASP A 137 15.71 6.13 27.33
N LEU A 138 15.14 7.15 27.97
CA LEU A 138 15.35 8.56 27.64
C LEU A 138 16.26 9.28 28.66
N GLY A 139 16.66 8.57 29.72
CA GLY A 139 17.44 9.09 30.84
C GLY A 139 16.59 9.79 31.91
N GLY A 140 17.15 9.91 33.12
CA GLY A 140 16.51 10.64 34.22
C GLY A 140 15.24 9.99 34.77
N GLY A 141 15.04 8.68 34.56
CA GLY A 141 13.83 7.95 34.95
C GLY A 141 12.72 7.97 33.90
N ALA A 142 12.89 8.72 32.81
CA ALA A 142 11.94 8.76 31.70
C ALA A 142 12.22 7.64 30.68
N ARG A 143 11.17 6.99 30.18
CA ARG A 143 11.25 6.00 29.10
C ARG A 143 10.08 6.07 28.15
N PHE A 144 10.25 5.60 26.92
CA PHE A 144 9.14 5.25 26.04
C PHE A 144 8.83 3.76 26.15
N LEU A 145 7.57 3.44 26.39
CA LEU A 145 7.02 2.10 26.21
C LEU A 145 6.18 2.09 24.93
N ARG A 146 6.62 1.36 23.92
CA ARG A 146 5.87 1.11 22.69
C ARG A 146 5.08 -0.17 22.85
N LEU A 147 3.80 -0.14 22.50
CA LEU A 147 2.91 -1.30 22.49
C LEU A 147 2.24 -1.42 21.12
N TRP A 148 2.12 -2.65 20.62
CA TRP A 148 1.37 -2.94 19.42
C TRP A 148 0.55 -4.22 19.58
N HIS A 149 -0.58 -4.26 18.89
CA HIS A 149 -1.52 -5.37 18.97
C HIS A 149 -1.14 -6.46 17.97
N ARG A 150 -1.85 -7.57 18.07
CA ARG A 150 -1.70 -8.67 17.13
C ARG A 150 -2.32 -8.28 15.78
N VAL A 151 -1.64 -8.62 14.70
CA VAL A 151 -2.18 -8.54 13.33
C VAL A 151 -2.13 -9.94 12.74
N ASP A 152 -3.30 -10.47 12.38
CA ASP A 152 -3.44 -11.74 11.69
C ASP A 152 -4.07 -11.55 10.32
N GLY A 153 -3.57 -12.28 9.33
CA GLY A 153 -4.13 -12.28 8.00
C GLY A 153 -3.47 -13.28 7.09
N THR A 154 -3.80 -13.18 5.82
CA THR A 154 -3.24 -14.03 4.77
C THR A 154 -3.04 -13.24 3.49
N VAL A 155 -1.95 -13.53 2.79
CA VAL A 155 -1.81 -13.20 1.37
C VAL A 155 -2.09 -14.47 0.57
N GLU A 156 -3.17 -14.49 -0.19
CA GLU A 156 -3.50 -15.58 -1.09
C GLU A 156 -3.04 -15.24 -2.51
N VAL A 157 -2.31 -16.17 -3.13
CA VAL A 157 -1.79 -16.04 -4.49
C VAL A 157 -2.37 -17.18 -5.31
N SER A 158 -2.95 -16.87 -6.47
CA SER A 158 -3.48 -17.86 -7.41
C SER A 158 -3.17 -17.47 -8.85
N ALA A 159 -3.27 -18.46 -9.75
CA ALA A 159 -3.05 -18.25 -11.18
C ALA A 159 -4.15 -18.94 -11.99
N ALA A 160 -4.58 -18.31 -13.08
CA ALA A 160 -5.44 -18.91 -14.09
C ALA A 160 -4.77 -18.81 -15.46
N ALA A 161 -4.82 -19.87 -16.26
CA ALA A 161 -4.34 -19.83 -17.63
C ALA A 161 -5.26 -18.97 -18.50
N VAL A 162 -4.68 -18.11 -19.33
CA VAL A 162 -5.40 -17.23 -20.26
C VAL A 162 -5.23 -17.70 -21.72
N GLY A 163 -4.17 -18.47 -22.00
CA GLY A 163 -3.84 -18.97 -23.34
C GLY A 163 -2.41 -18.61 -23.74
N ASP A 164 -1.84 -19.30 -24.73
CA ASP A 164 -0.55 -18.94 -25.36
C ASP A 164 0.63 -18.65 -24.40
N GLY A 165 0.70 -19.38 -23.27
CA GLY A 165 1.76 -19.17 -22.26
C GLY A 165 1.56 -17.95 -21.36
N VAL A 166 0.37 -17.35 -21.39
CA VAL A 166 -0.05 -16.25 -20.53
C VAL A 166 -0.87 -16.78 -19.35
N VAL A 167 -0.58 -16.26 -18.17
CA VAL A 167 -1.34 -16.51 -16.95
C VAL A 167 -1.83 -15.20 -16.35
N ARG A 168 -3.04 -15.21 -15.81
CA ARG A 168 -3.55 -14.15 -14.92
C ARG A 168 -3.22 -14.55 -13.50
N LEU A 169 -2.40 -13.74 -12.84
CA LEU A 169 -2.13 -13.85 -11.42
C LEU A 169 -3.14 -13.04 -10.63
N ARG A 170 -3.56 -13.56 -9.49
CA ARG A 170 -4.37 -12.85 -8.50
C ARG A 170 -3.64 -12.88 -7.17
N VAL A 171 -3.45 -11.71 -6.57
CA VAL A 171 -2.96 -11.58 -5.19
C VAL A 171 -4.02 -10.90 -4.36
N GLU A 172 -4.43 -11.54 -3.27
CA GLU A 172 -5.44 -11.06 -2.34
C GLU A 172 -4.87 -10.99 -0.92
N VAL A 173 -4.92 -9.82 -0.31
CA VAL A 173 -4.57 -9.56 1.08
C VAL A 173 -5.85 -9.60 1.89
N VAL A 174 -5.87 -10.38 2.96
CA VAL A 174 -7.04 -10.55 3.83
C VAL A 174 -6.61 -10.33 5.27
N ASN A 175 -7.31 -9.48 6.01
CA ASN A 175 -7.16 -9.38 7.46
C ASN A 175 -8.14 -10.34 8.13
N THR A 176 -7.59 -11.34 8.82
CA THR A 176 -8.34 -12.40 9.50
C THR A 176 -8.40 -12.19 11.01
N GLY A 177 -7.92 -11.05 11.49
CA GLY A 177 -7.94 -10.66 12.89
C GLY A 177 -9.36 -10.44 13.41
N ARG A 178 -9.41 -10.08 14.69
CA ARG A 178 -10.63 -9.69 15.40
C ARG A 178 -10.37 -8.38 16.13
N ALA A 179 -11.44 -7.63 16.31
CA ALA A 179 -11.47 -6.41 17.10
C ALA A 179 -12.85 -6.27 17.72
N GLU A 180 -12.91 -5.87 18.98
CA GLU A 180 -14.14 -5.62 19.71
C GLU A 180 -14.66 -4.20 19.49
N ASP A 181 -13.74 -3.26 19.27
CA ASP A 181 -14.04 -1.85 19.03
C ASP A 181 -13.20 -1.25 17.88
N ARG A 182 -13.45 0.04 17.62
CA ARG A 182 -12.75 0.80 16.59
C ARG A 182 -11.26 0.95 16.86
N ASP A 183 -10.86 1.13 18.11
CA ASP A 183 -9.46 1.36 18.45
C ASP A 183 -8.63 0.10 18.24
N GLU A 184 -9.16 -1.04 18.67
CA GLU A 184 -8.57 -2.36 18.43
C GLU A 184 -8.50 -2.66 16.94
N ALA A 185 -9.56 -2.34 16.17
CA ALA A 185 -9.57 -2.58 14.74
C ALA A 185 -8.48 -1.81 14.02
N VAL A 186 -8.28 -0.54 14.40
CA VAL A 186 -7.19 0.29 13.93
C VAL A 186 -5.82 -0.30 14.29
N GLN A 187 -5.65 -0.77 15.52
CA GLN A 187 -4.39 -1.38 15.98
C GLN A 187 -4.09 -2.73 15.31
N ALA A 188 -5.13 -3.47 14.92
CA ALA A 188 -5.02 -4.73 14.19
C ALA A 188 -5.04 -4.55 12.65
N GLY A 189 -5.10 -3.31 12.15
CA GLY A 189 -5.21 -3.00 10.72
C GLY A 189 -3.88 -3.07 9.96
N MET A 190 -3.97 -3.42 8.68
CA MET A 190 -2.85 -3.31 7.73
C MET A 190 -3.02 -2.03 6.90
N MET A 191 -2.50 -0.91 7.40
CA MET A 191 -2.66 0.40 6.78
C MET A 191 -1.71 0.57 5.59
N CYS A 192 -2.16 1.21 4.51
CA CYS A 192 -1.35 1.44 3.31
C CYS A 192 -0.73 0.14 2.77
N ALA A 193 -1.49 -0.96 2.88
CA ALA A 193 -1.06 -2.28 2.45
C ALA A 193 -0.80 -2.26 0.94
N HIS A 194 0.37 -2.73 0.53
CA HIS A 194 0.74 -2.87 -0.86
C HIS A 194 1.59 -4.12 -1.05
N VAL A 195 1.59 -4.64 -2.27
CA VAL A 195 2.24 -5.90 -2.60
C VAL A 195 3.27 -5.69 -3.69
N VAL A 196 4.46 -6.21 -3.49
CA VAL A 196 5.49 -6.35 -4.52
C VAL A 196 5.55 -7.80 -4.95
N VAL A 197 5.40 -8.05 -6.25
CA VAL A 197 5.52 -9.38 -6.85
C VAL A 197 6.69 -9.39 -7.80
N ARG A 198 7.64 -10.31 -7.60
CA ARG A 198 8.81 -10.49 -8.45
C ARG A 198 8.74 -11.82 -9.17
N ALA A 199 8.99 -11.82 -10.47
CA ALA A 199 9.06 -13.02 -11.29
C ALA A 199 10.51 -13.39 -11.62
N ARG A 200 10.78 -14.68 -11.73
CA ARG A 200 12.03 -15.21 -12.29
C ARG A 200 11.70 -16.14 -13.46
N GLY A 201 12.28 -15.86 -14.63
CA GLY A 201 12.01 -16.65 -15.84
C GLY A 201 10.67 -16.34 -16.51
N ALA A 202 10.05 -15.21 -16.16
CA ALA A 202 8.82 -14.70 -16.76
C ALA A 202 8.83 -13.17 -16.79
N ALA A 203 7.90 -12.58 -17.53
CA ALA A 203 7.68 -11.15 -17.66
C ALA A 203 6.20 -10.82 -17.39
N PHE A 204 5.95 -9.83 -16.55
CA PHE A 204 4.64 -9.23 -16.37
C PHE A 204 4.26 -8.39 -17.59
N VAL A 205 2.96 -8.26 -17.81
CA VAL A 205 2.41 -7.40 -18.84
C VAL A 205 2.03 -6.08 -18.20
N SER A 206 2.30 -4.97 -18.88
CA SER A 206 1.85 -3.65 -18.45
C SER A 206 0.32 -3.63 -18.28
N PRO A 207 -0.21 -3.26 -17.10
CA PRO A 207 -1.64 -3.09 -16.92
C PRO A 207 -2.18 -1.84 -17.65
N GLY A 208 -1.35 -0.81 -17.80
CA GLY A 208 -1.73 0.47 -18.43
C GLY A 208 -1.52 0.54 -19.94
N ASP A 209 -0.58 -0.24 -20.46
CA ASP A 209 -0.21 -0.29 -21.89
C ASP A 209 0.08 -1.75 -22.32
N PRO A 210 -0.92 -2.65 -22.25
CA PRO A 210 -0.74 -4.04 -22.64
C PRO A 210 -0.53 -4.16 -24.16
N PRO A 211 0.27 -5.12 -24.64
CA PRO A 211 0.35 -5.43 -26.07
C PRO A 211 -1.03 -5.74 -26.65
N GLU A 212 -1.28 -5.38 -27.92
CA GLU A 212 -2.60 -5.52 -28.57
C GLU A 212 -3.22 -6.91 -28.41
N ARG A 213 -2.41 -7.98 -28.56
CA ARG A 213 -2.86 -9.37 -28.41
C ARG A 213 -3.39 -9.71 -26.99
N LEU A 214 -3.00 -8.93 -25.98
CA LEU A 214 -3.34 -9.14 -24.56
C LEU A 214 -4.28 -8.07 -24.01
N ALA A 215 -4.66 -7.06 -24.80
CA ALA A 215 -5.48 -5.95 -24.33
C ALA A 215 -6.83 -6.42 -23.75
N GLY A 216 -7.48 -7.40 -24.41
CA GLY A 216 -8.73 -7.99 -23.89
C GLY A 216 -8.55 -8.69 -22.56
N ALA A 217 -7.54 -9.57 -22.44
CA ALA A 217 -7.24 -10.28 -21.20
C ALA A 217 -6.82 -9.34 -20.06
N ALA A 218 -6.10 -8.25 -20.37
CA ALA A 218 -5.71 -7.24 -19.40
C ALA A 218 -6.93 -6.47 -18.89
N ALA A 219 -7.88 -6.13 -19.77
CA ALA A 219 -9.12 -5.46 -19.41
C ALA A 219 -10.05 -6.33 -18.53
N GLU A 220 -9.91 -7.66 -18.57
CA GLU A 220 -10.60 -8.59 -17.69
C GLU A 220 -9.95 -8.76 -16.31
N CYS A 221 -8.79 -8.16 -16.06
CA CYS A 221 -8.14 -8.22 -14.76
C CYS A 221 -8.85 -7.31 -13.75
N ALA A 222 -9.25 -7.87 -12.60
CA ALA A 222 -9.87 -7.11 -11.52
C ALA A 222 -8.83 -6.45 -10.60
N SER A 223 -9.16 -5.25 -10.11
CA SER A 223 -8.38 -4.54 -9.09
C SER A 223 -9.34 -3.93 -8.09
N ASP A 224 -9.18 -4.26 -6.80
CA ASP A 224 -10.01 -3.74 -5.71
C ASP A 224 -9.13 -3.41 -4.50
N GLY A 225 -8.95 -2.12 -4.22
CA GLY A 225 -8.07 -1.63 -3.16
C GLY A 225 -6.57 -1.77 -3.45
N LEU A 226 -6.18 -2.42 -4.55
CA LEU A 226 -4.81 -2.50 -5.04
C LEU A 226 -4.79 -2.36 -6.56
N TRP A 227 -3.98 -1.42 -7.08
CA TRP A 227 -3.80 -1.19 -8.51
C TRP A 227 -2.37 -1.57 -8.93
N PRO A 228 -2.21 -2.60 -9.79
CA PRO A 228 -0.91 -3.07 -10.21
C PRO A 228 -0.27 -2.16 -11.26
N VAL A 229 1.05 -1.97 -11.15
CA VAL A 229 1.91 -1.34 -12.15
C VAL A 229 3.23 -2.10 -12.25
N LEU A 230 3.90 -2.03 -13.39
CA LEU A 230 5.28 -2.47 -13.51
C LEU A 230 6.18 -1.60 -12.62
N ALA A 231 7.19 -2.21 -11.99
CA ALA A 231 8.09 -1.52 -11.09
C ALA A 231 9.55 -1.88 -11.36
N GLY A 232 10.47 -1.04 -10.86
CA GLY A 232 11.91 -1.20 -11.05
C GLY A 232 12.48 -0.22 -12.06
N ALA A 233 13.53 -0.62 -12.77
CA ALA A 233 14.09 0.22 -13.83
C ALA A 233 13.14 0.25 -15.04
N PRO A 234 12.94 1.41 -15.70
CA PRO A 234 12.13 1.49 -16.92
C PRO A 234 12.52 0.42 -17.95
N GLY A 235 11.51 -0.23 -18.54
CA GLY A 235 11.69 -1.35 -19.47
C GLY A 235 11.94 -2.71 -18.81
N ARG A 236 11.90 -2.81 -17.48
CA ARG A 236 11.93 -4.10 -16.77
C ARG A 236 10.52 -4.62 -16.53
N TYR A 237 10.30 -5.89 -16.82
CA TYR A 237 9.00 -6.54 -16.70
C TYR A 237 9.01 -7.65 -15.63
N ASP A 238 10.03 -7.71 -14.77
CA ASP A 238 10.20 -8.77 -13.77
C ASP A 238 9.58 -8.43 -12.41
N THR A 239 9.03 -7.22 -12.24
CA THR A 239 8.43 -6.77 -10.98
C THR A 239 7.12 -6.02 -11.20
N VAL A 240 6.11 -6.36 -10.40
CA VAL A 240 4.87 -5.60 -10.24
C VAL A 240 4.80 -5.02 -8.82
N LEU A 241 4.35 -3.77 -8.71
CA LEU A 241 3.90 -3.15 -7.47
C LEU A 241 2.38 -2.97 -7.57
N ALA A 242 1.63 -3.59 -6.68
CA ALA A 242 0.21 -3.34 -6.49
C ALA A 242 0.03 -2.45 -5.26
N ALA A 243 -0.38 -1.20 -5.49
CA ALA A 243 -0.45 -0.16 -4.46
C ALA A 243 -1.91 0.29 -4.22
N PRO A 244 -2.24 0.83 -3.04
CA PRO A 244 -3.57 1.40 -2.74
C PRO A 244 -3.79 2.77 -3.40
N VAL A 245 -3.00 3.11 -4.42
CA VAL A 245 -3.11 4.32 -5.22
C VAL A 245 -2.79 3.98 -6.67
N VAL A 246 -3.46 4.63 -7.60
CA VAL A 246 -3.22 4.45 -9.03
C VAL A 246 -1.91 5.13 -9.41
N LEU A 247 -0.99 4.34 -9.98
CA LEU A 247 0.30 4.80 -10.48
C LEU A 247 0.42 4.52 -11.98
N TYR A 248 1.47 5.05 -12.59
CA TYR A 248 1.93 4.62 -13.92
C TYR A 248 3.07 3.62 -13.79
N ASP A 249 3.28 2.83 -14.85
CA ASP A 249 4.40 1.90 -14.92
C ASP A 249 5.75 2.57 -14.72
N TRP A 250 6.63 1.84 -14.03
CA TRP A 250 7.95 2.28 -13.57
C TRP A 250 7.89 3.63 -12.86
N PRO A 251 7.08 3.74 -11.78
CA PRO A 251 6.97 4.99 -11.05
C PRO A 251 8.34 5.44 -10.54
N GLN A 252 8.59 6.75 -10.56
CA GLN A 252 9.85 7.34 -10.10
C GLN A 252 9.58 8.30 -8.93
N VAL A 253 10.49 8.30 -7.96
CA VAL A 253 10.54 9.32 -6.93
C VAL A 253 11.20 10.56 -7.55
N ALA A 254 10.55 11.72 -7.45
CA ALA A 254 11.15 12.97 -7.94
C ALA A 254 12.45 13.25 -7.17
N PRO A 255 13.51 13.74 -7.84
CA PRO A 255 14.76 14.07 -7.16
C PRO A 255 14.66 15.43 -6.45
N GLU A 256 13.67 15.67 -5.56
CA GLU A 256 13.69 16.75 -4.57
C GLU A 256 12.96 16.36 -3.26
N GLY A 257 13.67 16.54 -2.13
CA GLY A 257 13.20 16.36 -0.74
C GLY A 257 13.87 15.18 -0.02
N SER A 258 14.85 15.46 0.84
CA SER A 258 15.47 14.45 1.71
C SER A 258 14.43 13.75 2.58
N VAL A 259 14.66 12.48 2.89
CA VAL A 259 13.94 11.74 3.94
C VAL A 259 13.86 12.63 5.19
N PHE A 260 12.64 13.09 5.51
CA PHE A 260 12.29 13.85 6.72
C PHE A 260 12.93 15.25 6.88
N ASP A 261 12.27 16.25 6.32
CA ASP A 261 12.12 17.57 6.96
C ASP A 261 10.65 17.67 7.39
N GLY A 262 10.39 18.19 8.59
CA GLY A 262 9.08 18.18 9.26
C GLY A 262 7.98 19.03 8.60
N THR A 263 8.07 19.35 7.32
CA THR A 263 7.10 20.14 6.55
C THR A 263 6.98 19.66 5.10
N GLY A 264 6.26 18.55 4.86
CA GLY A 264 5.67 18.20 3.56
C GLY A 264 6.52 17.31 2.64
N ALA A 265 5.94 16.16 2.27
CA ALA A 265 6.52 15.04 1.53
C ALA A 265 7.26 15.36 0.21
N GLY A 266 8.30 14.56 -0.05
CA GLY A 266 8.88 14.39 -1.38
C GLY A 266 7.84 13.82 -2.33
N ARG A 267 7.41 14.63 -3.30
CA ARG A 267 6.37 14.29 -4.26
C ARG A 267 6.73 13.02 -5.02
N LEU A 268 5.95 11.96 -4.84
CA LEU A 268 5.78 11.01 -5.93
C LEU A 268 5.31 11.83 -7.14
N LEU A 269 5.91 11.64 -8.33
CA LEU A 269 5.31 12.17 -9.56
C LEU A 269 4.05 11.34 -9.88
N VAL A 270 3.04 11.46 -9.04
CA VAL A 270 1.66 11.28 -9.47
C VAL A 270 1.40 12.48 -10.36
N ARG A 271 1.36 12.29 -11.68
CA ARG A 271 0.63 13.26 -12.51
C ARG A 271 -0.81 13.18 -12.02
N ASP A 272 -1.20 14.16 -11.22
CA ASP A 272 -2.52 14.28 -10.60
C ASP A 272 -3.62 13.96 -11.61
N VAL A 273 -4.30 12.83 -11.44
CA VAL A 273 -5.56 12.52 -12.16
C VAL A 273 -6.79 12.90 -11.31
N LEU A 274 -6.61 13.36 -10.08
CA LEU A 274 -7.71 13.85 -9.24
C LEU A 274 -7.82 15.38 -9.34
N GLY A 275 -8.34 15.86 -10.47
CA GLY A 275 -8.59 17.28 -10.65
C GLY A 275 -9.09 17.71 -12.03
N LEU A 276 -9.96 16.94 -12.69
CA LEU A 276 -10.87 17.52 -13.69
C LEU A 276 -12.27 17.03 -13.37
N GLY A 277 -13.06 17.93 -12.79
CA GLY A 277 -14.49 17.71 -12.62
C GLY A 277 -15.12 17.43 -13.99
N ALA A 278 -16.23 16.68 -14.03
CA ALA A 278 -16.95 16.41 -15.29
C ALA A 278 -17.42 17.67 -16.04
N GLN A 279 -17.28 18.85 -15.42
CA GLN A 279 -17.48 20.17 -16.00
C GLN A 279 -16.26 20.64 -16.82
N GLU A 280 -15.03 20.51 -16.30
CA GLU A 280 -13.81 20.95 -16.99
C GLU A 280 -13.43 20.04 -18.17
N ARG A 281 -13.81 18.75 -18.12
CA ARG A 281 -13.69 17.84 -19.29
C ARG A 281 -14.55 18.30 -20.47
N ARG A 282 -15.70 18.94 -20.20
CA ARG A 282 -16.58 19.50 -21.24
C ARG A 282 -16.06 20.84 -21.75
N GLU A 283 -15.45 21.66 -20.90
CA GLU A 283 -14.82 22.93 -21.32
C GLU A 283 -13.55 22.71 -22.14
N THR A 284 -12.73 21.70 -21.80
CA THR A 284 -11.53 21.34 -22.58
C THR A 284 -11.90 20.74 -23.93
N ALA A 285 -12.99 19.96 -24.01
CA ALA A 285 -13.52 19.46 -25.27
C ALA A 285 -14.12 20.57 -26.16
N ALA A 286 -14.82 21.54 -25.57
CA ALA A 286 -15.38 22.69 -26.29
C ALA A 286 -14.29 23.71 -26.74
N ALA A 287 -13.20 23.84 -25.99
CA ALA A 287 -12.06 24.67 -26.38
C ALA A 287 -11.22 24.04 -27.49
N GLY A 288 -11.21 22.70 -27.60
CA GLY A 288 -10.53 21.96 -28.67
C GLY A 288 -11.23 22.05 -30.04
N GLU A 289 -12.55 22.19 -30.08
CA GLU A 289 -13.30 22.39 -31.33
C GLU A 289 -13.25 23.84 -31.84
N ALA A 290 -12.95 24.82 -30.98
CA ALA A 290 -12.79 26.23 -31.36
C ALA A 290 -11.41 26.55 -31.98
N LEU A 291 -10.44 25.63 -31.92
CA LEU A 291 -9.09 25.79 -32.50
C LEU A 291 -8.88 25.02 -33.81
N MET A 292 -9.91 24.35 -34.35
CA MET A 292 -9.87 23.67 -35.65
C MET A 292 -10.89 24.22 -36.67
N GLY A 293 -11.53 25.36 -36.37
CA GLY A 293 -12.52 26.03 -37.22
C GLY A 293 -12.21 27.52 -37.41
N GLY A 294 -11.03 27.85 -37.93
CA GLY A 294 -10.61 29.25 -38.04
C GLY A 294 -9.46 29.48 -39.01
N ASP A 295 -9.51 28.88 -40.20
CA ASP A 295 -8.77 29.43 -41.34
C ASP A 295 -9.56 29.22 -42.64
N ALA A 296 -10.33 30.25 -43.01
CA ALA A 296 -10.86 30.45 -44.37
C ALA A 296 -11.44 31.88 -44.50
N ARG A 297 -10.57 32.86 -44.73
CA ARG A 297 -10.67 33.83 -45.83
C ARG A 297 -9.49 34.80 -45.85
#